data_AF-A0A4R5FLP0-F1
#
_entry.id   AF-A0A4R5FLP0-F1
#
_cell.length_a   1.000
_cell.length_b   1.000
_cell.length_c   1.000
_cell.angle_alpha   90.00
_cell.angle_beta   90.00
_cell.angle_gamma   90.00
#
_symmetry.space_group_name_H-M   'P 1'
#
loop_
_entity.id
_entity.type
_entity.pdbx_description
1 polymer ?
#
loop_
_entity_poly.entity_id
_entity_poly.type
_entity_poly.pdbx_seq_one_letter_code
_entity_poly.pdbx_strand_id
1 'polypeptide(L)'
;MEIVKKLGTKFNEIVIRTSVLEEMKGNYTAERLLRTWEEDFVDEDTGNVVTIQRNEILFDRGVLMDNDVLSQINFYLQSGDIKDVLASNQKRTGIAVKNSASVYCVTILQGTKKRNYYLYANSVDLALNIITDFLEQKIEGSFSFTSVKEMGFSNLIPLEDDDLDKDFYKIEVEIAYEEDDPFKQVYILQANDAEEAKEIIIKFISLKMKEEKREKPFETTIVSARTVPCNNIIDYQFAKEYFDND
;
A
#
# COMPACT_ATOMS: atom_id res chain seq x y z
N MET A 1 29.90 20.14 -25.30
CA MET A 1 28.75 20.58 -24.50
C MET A 1 27.62 19.62 -24.82
N GLU A 2 27.47 18.54 -24.04
CA GLU A 2 26.35 17.61 -24.23
C GLU A 2 25.06 18.35 -23.93
N ILE A 3 24.17 18.42 -24.91
CA ILE A 3 22.81 18.91 -24.70
C ILE A 3 22.15 17.88 -23.80
N VAL A 4 22.04 18.18 -22.50
CA VAL A 4 21.28 17.36 -21.55
C VAL A 4 19.85 17.27 -22.10
N LYS A 5 19.46 16.10 -22.59
CA LYS A 5 18.12 15.85 -23.13
C LYS A 5 17.13 16.14 -22.01
N LYS A 6 16.34 17.21 -22.15
CA LYS A 6 15.34 17.61 -21.15
C LYS A 6 14.33 16.46 -20.96
N LEU A 7 14.12 16.05 -19.71
CA LEU A 7 13.17 15.00 -19.38
C LEU A 7 11.73 15.46 -19.71
N GLY A 8 10.96 14.59 -20.38
CA GLY A 8 9.54 14.80 -20.65
C GLY A 8 8.67 14.52 -19.42
N THR A 9 7.41 14.96 -19.46
CA THR A 9 6.41 14.65 -18.43
C THR A 9 5.34 13.75 -19.03
N LYS A 10 4.45 13.17 -18.21
CA LYS A 10 3.30 12.41 -18.72
C LYS A 10 2.39 13.23 -19.66
N PHE A 11 2.38 14.55 -19.53
CA PHE A 11 1.51 15.43 -20.32
C PHE A 11 1.98 15.65 -21.76
N ASN A 12 3.24 15.34 -22.07
CA ASN A 12 3.77 15.37 -23.44
C ASN A 12 4.22 13.99 -23.93
N GLU A 13 3.73 12.94 -23.26
CA GLU A 13 3.90 11.57 -23.69
C GLU A 13 2.90 11.26 -24.80
N ILE A 14 3.40 10.67 -25.87
CA ILE A 14 2.59 10.14 -26.95
C ILE A 14 2.65 8.62 -26.80
N VAL A 15 1.50 8.03 -26.51
CA VAL A 15 1.33 6.57 -26.40
C VAL A 15 0.44 6.12 -27.53
N ILE A 16 0.88 5.11 -28.28
CA ILE A 16 0.12 4.50 -29.37
C ILE A 16 0.05 2.99 -29.17
N ARG A 17 -1.12 2.39 -29.42
CA ARG A 17 -1.29 0.93 -29.50
C ARG A 17 -1.34 0.58 -30.98
N THR A 18 -0.39 -0.22 -31.44
CA THR A 18 -0.24 -0.51 -32.88
C THR A 18 0.37 -1.89 -33.10
N SER A 19 0.21 -2.43 -34.30
CA SER A 19 0.93 -3.60 -34.83
C SER A 19 1.87 -3.22 -35.98
N VAL A 20 1.98 -1.92 -36.30
CA VAL A 20 2.81 -1.39 -37.39
C VAL A 20 4.21 -1.07 -36.87
N LEU A 21 5.22 -1.80 -37.36
CA LEU A 21 6.61 -1.69 -36.88
C LEU A 21 7.22 -0.28 -37.06
N GLU A 22 6.90 0.41 -38.15
CA GLU A 22 7.42 1.76 -38.42
C GLU A 22 6.92 2.80 -37.39
N GLU A 23 5.73 2.60 -36.83
CA GLU A 23 5.18 3.48 -35.79
C GLU A 23 5.86 3.24 -34.42
N MET A 24 6.38 2.03 -34.20
CA MET A 24 7.08 1.63 -32.99
C MET A 24 8.55 2.06 -32.97
N LYS A 25 9.14 2.28 -34.15
CA LYS A 25 10.58 2.46 -34.30
C LYS A 25 11.11 3.66 -33.53
N GLY A 26 12.09 3.41 -32.68
CA GLY A 26 12.71 4.44 -31.84
C GLY A 26 11.86 4.86 -30.63
N ASN A 27 10.67 4.29 -30.45
CA ASN A 27 9.86 4.41 -29.24
C ASN A 27 10.26 3.31 -28.23
N TYR A 28 9.62 3.33 -27.06
CA TYR A 28 9.82 2.39 -25.97
C TYR A 28 8.56 1.59 -25.71
N THR A 29 8.68 0.36 -25.23
CA THR A 29 7.53 -0.39 -24.69
C THR A 29 6.91 0.36 -23.52
N ALA A 30 5.63 0.71 -23.61
CA ALA A 30 4.93 1.50 -22.58
C ALA A 30 4.44 0.64 -21.41
N GLU A 31 4.28 -0.67 -21.65
CA GLU A 31 3.92 -1.72 -20.71
C GLU A 31 4.80 -2.97 -20.93
N ARG A 32 4.68 -4.00 -20.09
CA ARG A 32 5.31 -5.30 -20.37
C ARG A 32 4.59 -5.93 -21.55
N LEU A 33 5.34 -6.37 -22.56
CA LEU A 33 4.79 -7.13 -23.67
C LEU A 33 4.75 -8.61 -23.25
N LEU A 34 3.54 -9.16 -23.18
CA LEU A 34 3.30 -10.51 -22.70
C LEU A 34 2.80 -11.40 -23.82
N ARG A 35 3.27 -12.65 -23.82
CA ARG A 35 2.62 -13.76 -24.52
C ARG A 35 1.68 -14.44 -23.55
N THR A 36 0.44 -14.67 -23.97
CA THR A 36 -0.61 -15.25 -23.13
C THR A 36 -1.20 -16.48 -23.80
N TRP A 37 -1.34 -17.58 -23.06
CA TRP A 37 -1.99 -18.81 -23.55
C TRP A 37 -2.77 -19.49 -22.41
N GLU A 38 -3.72 -20.34 -22.79
CA GLU A 38 -4.50 -21.15 -21.86
C GLU A 38 -3.91 -22.56 -21.78
N GLU A 39 -3.86 -23.11 -20.57
CA GLU A 39 -3.37 -24.45 -20.30
C GLU A 39 -4.39 -25.19 -19.42
N ASP A 40 -4.86 -26.34 -19.92
CA ASP A 40 -5.87 -27.15 -19.24
C ASP A 40 -5.20 -28.17 -18.30
N PHE A 41 -5.62 -28.15 -17.04
CA PHE A 41 -5.19 -29.12 -16.03
C PHE A 41 -6.38 -30.00 -15.65
N VAL A 42 -6.17 -31.31 -15.61
CA VAL A 42 -7.17 -32.25 -15.09
C VAL A 42 -6.87 -32.46 -13.61
N ASP A 43 -7.85 -32.19 -12.76
CA ASP A 43 -7.81 -32.57 -11.35
C ASP A 43 -7.89 -34.09 -11.24
N GLU A 44 -6.84 -34.73 -10.72
CA GLU A 44 -6.76 -36.20 -10.61
C GLU A 44 -7.81 -36.79 -9.65
N ASP A 45 -8.29 -36.02 -8.68
CA ASP A 45 -9.27 -36.47 -7.69
C ASP A 45 -10.70 -36.29 -8.18
N THR A 46 -10.97 -35.25 -8.99
CA THR A 46 -12.35 -34.91 -9.42
C THR A 46 -12.62 -35.12 -10.92
N GLY A 47 -11.58 -35.28 -11.74
CA GLY A 47 -11.69 -35.39 -13.20
C GLY A 47 -12.13 -34.10 -13.90
N ASN A 48 -12.23 -32.99 -13.17
CA ASN A 48 -12.60 -31.69 -13.72
C ASN A 48 -11.42 -31.06 -14.45
N VAL A 49 -11.71 -30.39 -15.57
CA VAL A 49 -10.72 -29.59 -16.30
C VAL A 49 -10.74 -28.17 -15.74
N VAL A 50 -9.61 -27.71 -15.25
CA VAL A 50 -9.36 -26.32 -14.83
C VAL A 50 -8.46 -25.69 -15.88
N THR A 51 -9.00 -24.72 -16.62
CA THR A 51 -8.23 -23.91 -17.56
C THR A 51 -7.52 -22.79 -16.82
N ILE A 52 -6.21 -22.69 -16.98
CA ILE A 52 -5.37 -21.65 -16.36
C ILE A 52 -4.73 -20.80 -17.46
N GLN A 53 -4.88 -19.48 -17.34
CA GLN A 53 -4.18 -18.53 -18.20
C GLN A 53 -2.73 -18.35 -17.73
N ARG A 54 -1.77 -18.66 -18.60
CA ARG A 54 -0.34 -18.45 -18.41
C ARG A 54 0.12 -17.18 -19.14
N ASN A 55 1.18 -16.58 -18.64
CA ASN A 55 1.81 -15.40 -19.24
C ASN A 55 3.33 -15.55 -19.23
N GLU A 56 3.98 -15.22 -20.34
CA GLU A 56 5.42 -15.10 -20.50
C GLU A 56 5.77 -13.64 -20.84
N ILE A 57 6.75 -13.06 -20.14
CA ILE A 57 7.23 -11.71 -20.43
C ILE A 57 8.19 -11.79 -21.63
N LEU A 58 7.78 -11.24 -22.77
CA LEU A 58 8.62 -11.11 -23.96
C LEU A 58 9.57 -9.92 -23.83
N PHE A 59 9.03 -8.79 -23.38
CA PHE A 59 9.80 -7.56 -23.15
C PHE A 59 9.32 -6.83 -21.90
N ASP A 60 10.26 -6.34 -21.10
CA ASP A 60 9.96 -5.44 -20.00
C ASP A 60 9.48 -4.07 -20.47
N ARG A 61 8.90 -3.30 -19.55
CA ARG A 61 8.52 -1.91 -19.76
C ARG A 61 9.76 -1.02 -19.96
N GLY A 62 9.74 -0.15 -20.96
CA GLY A 62 10.79 0.83 -21.24
C GLY A 62 11.95 0.30 -22.09
N VAL A 63 11.77 -0.84 -22.75
CA VAL A 63 12.72 -1.38 -23.75
C VAL A 63 12.64 -0.52 -25.01
N LEU A 64 13.80 -0.10 -25.54
CA LEU A 64 13.88 0.64 -26.80
C LEU A 64 13.55 -0.30 -27.96
N MET A 65 12.61 0.08 -28.81
CA MET A 65 12.28 -0.67 -30.02
C MET A 65 13.20 -0.24 -31.17
N ASP A 66 14.42 -0.76 -31.13
CA ASP A 66 15.39 -0.69 -32.22
C ASP A 66 15.15 -1.81 -33.24
N ASN A 67 16.02 -1.94 -34.24
CA ASN A 67 15.84 -2.91 -35.32
C ASN A 67 15.80 -4.37 -34.83
N ASP A 68 16.57 -4.71 -33.79
CA ASP A 68 16.65 -6.07 -33.27
C ASP A 68 15.39 -6.42 -32.47
N VAL A 69 14.94 -5.50 -31.61
CA VAL A 69 13.68 -5.64 -30.86
C VAL A 69 12.48 -5.66 -31.81
N LEU A 70 12.43 -4.80 -32.82
CA LEU A 70 11.36 -4.80 -33.82
C LEU A 70 11.31 -6.11 -34.61
N SER A 71 12.46 -6.71 -34.92
CA SER A 71 12.51 -8.01 -35.61
C SER A 71 11.90 -9.13 -34.77
N GLN A 72 12.16 -9.12 -33.46
CA GLN A 72 11.53 -10.05 -32.51
C GLN A 72 10.04 -9.79 -32.35
N ILE A 73 9.62 -8.53 -32.16
CA ILE A 73 8.20 -8.15 -32.09
C ILE A 73 7.46 -8.59 -33.36
N ASN A 74 8.05 -8.40 -34.54
CA ASN A 74 7.47 -8.85 -35.80
C ASN A 74 7.27 -10.36 -35.81
N PHE A 75 8.25 -11.15 -35.36
CA PHE A 75 8.10 -12.59 -35.24
C PHE A 75 6.87 -12.96 -34.39
N TYR A 76 6.71 -12.35 -33.21
CA TYR A 76 5.58 -12.61 -32.33
C TYR A 76 4.22 -12.12 -32.87
N LEU A 77 4.20 -11.03 -33.65
CA LEU A 77 3.00 -10.58 -34.35
C LEU A 77 2.60 -11.56 -35.46
N GLN A 78 3.57 -12.06 -36.23
CA GLN A 78 3.31 -13.01 -37.32
C GLN A 78 2.91 -14.40 -36.80
N SER A 79 3.45 -14.84 -35.67
CA SER A 79 3.04 -16.09 -35.01
C SER A 79 1.67 -15.98 -34.33
N GLY A 80 1.17 -14.76 -34.12
CA GLY A 80 -0.06 -14.50 -33.39
C GLY A 80 0.08 -14.61 -31.87
N ASP A 81 1.31 -14.69 -31.35
CA ASP A 81 1.60 -14.73 -29.91
C ASP A 81 1.25 -13.39 -29.23
N ILE A 82 1.28 -12.29 -29.98
CA ILE A 82 0.81 -10.96 -29.57
C ILE A 82 -0.03 -10.33 -30.68
N LYS A 83 -0.96 -9.43 -30.30
CA LYS A 83 -1.85 -8.74 -31.25
C LYS A 83 -1.36 -7.35 -31.63
N ASP A 84 -0.81 -6.64 -30.65
CA ASP A 84 -0.33 -5.27 -30.76
C ASP A 84 0.69 -4.98 -29.65
N VAL A 85 1.33 -3.82 -29.75
CA VAL A 85 2.29 -3.31 -28.77
C VAL A 85 1.89 -1.90 -28.39
N LEU A 86 1.94 -1.59 -27.09
CA LEU A 86 1.80 -0.23 -26.59
C LEU A 86 3.18 0.46 -26.62
N ALA A 87 3.35 1.45 -27.48
CA ALA A 87 4.59 2.19 -27.69
C ALA A 87 4.50 3.60 -27.11
N SER A 88 5.56 4.07 -26.46
CA SER A 88 5.69 5.42 -25.90
C SER A 88 6.95 6.11 -26.42
N ASN A 89 6.83 7.39 -26.75
CA ASN A 89 8.00 8.22 -27.09
C ASN A 89 8.91 8.54 -25.87
N GLN A 90 8.54 8.09 -24.67
CA GLN A 90 9.30 8.28 -23.43
C GLN A 90 9.70 6.96 -22.80
N LYS A 91 10.98 6.84 -22.41
CA LYS A 91 11.45 5.69 -21.63
C LYS A 91 10.89 5.74 -20.21
N ARG A 92 10.08 4.76 -19.83
CA ARG A 92 9.59 4.56 -18.46
C ARG A 92 9.85 3.13 -18.01
N THR A 93 10.80 2.95 -17.10
CA THR A 93 11.14 1.62 -16.55
C THR A 93 10.62 1.42 -15.13
N GLY A 94 10.46 2.49 -14.35
CA GLY A 94 9.95 2.42 -12.99
C GLY A 94 8.49 1.98 -12.92
N ILE A 95 8.17 1.10 -11.97
CA ILE A 95 6.81 0.66 -11.65
C ILE A 95 6.56 1.03 -10.20
N ALA A 96 5.51 1.82 -9.94
CA ALA A 96 5.05 2.06 -8.59
C ALA A 96 4.31 0.81 -8.10
N VAL A 97 4.63 0.35 -6.89
CA VAL A 97 3.98 -0.79 -6.26
C VAL A 97 3.41 -0.36 -4.92
N LYS A 98 2.33 -1.02 -4.50
CA LYS A 98 1.81 -0.90 -3.13
C LYS A 98 2.72 -1.73 -2.20
N ASN A 99 2.91 -1.27 -0.98
CA ASN A 99 3.63 -2.02 0.06
C ASN A 99 2.67 -2.94 0.82
N SER A 100 3.17 -3.67 1.81
CA SER A 100 2.30 -4.29 2.81
C SER A 100 1.57 -3.22 3.62
N ALA A 101 0.42 -3.58 4.20
CA ALA A 101 -0.30 -2.69 5.10
C ALA A 101 0.57 -2.28 6.29
N SER A 102 0.61 -0.99 6.59
CA SER A 102 1.47 -0.36 7.59
C SER A 102 0.73 0.82 8.23
N VAL A 103 1.25 1.34 9.34
CA VAL A 103 0.72 2.56 9.95
C VAL A 103 1.29 3.79 9.26
N TYR A 104 0.42 4.72 8.89
CA TYR A 104 0.77 6.01 8.34
C TYR A 104 0.44 7.12 9.34
N CYS A 105 1.29 8.14 9.40
CA CYS A 105 1.03 9.40 10.07
C CYS A 105 0.84 10.50 9.01
N VAL A 106 -0.36 11.07 8.95
CA VAL A 106 -0.71 12.16 8.04
C VAL A 106 -0.80 13.46 8.82
N THR A 107 -0.01 14.45 8.42
CA THR A 107 -0.07 15.81 8.98
C THR A 107 -0.83 16.73 8.05
N ILE A 108 -1.91 17.33 8.52
CA ILE A 108 -2.64 18.39 7.82
C ILE A 108 -2.37 19.75 8.44
N LEU A 109 -2.60 20.81 7.66
CA LEU A 109 -2.78 22.16 8.14
C LEU A 109 -4.26 22.52 8.03
N GLN A 110 -4.90 22.85 9.16
CA GLN A 110 -6.26 23.34 9.23
C GLN A 110 -6.22 24.77 9.80
N GLY A 111 -6.48 25.76 8.95
CA GLY A 111 -6.18 27.16 9.28
C GLY A 111 -4.69 27.37 9.54
N THR A 112 -4.32 27.69 10.79
CA THR A 112 -2.91 27.84 11.21
C THR A 112 -2.38 26.67 12.04
N LYS A 113 -3.24 25.69 12.37
CA LYS A 113 -2.90 24.58 13.27
C LYS A 113 -2.50 23.35 12.47
N LYS A 114 -1.35 22.77 12.80
CA LYS A 114 -0.97 21.44 12.32
C LYS A 114 -1.68 20.38 13.15
N ARG A 115 -2.25 19.39 12.48
CA ARG A 115 -2.89 18.22 13.11
C ARG A 115 -2.35 16.94 12.52
N ASN A 116 -2.19 15.91 13.34
CA ASN A 116 -1.65 14.61 12.94
C ASN A 116 -2.69 13.52 13.12
N TYR A 117 -2.79 12.63 12.15
CA TYR A 117 -3.73 11.53 12.14
C TYR A 117 -2.98 10.23 11.86
N TYR A 118 -3.35 9.18 12.58
CA TYR A 118 -2.78 7.84 12.36
C TYR A 118 -3.82 6.93 11.74
N LEU A 119 -3.43 6.16 10.72
CA LEU A 119 -4.31 5.22 10.03
C LEU A 119 -3.51 4.06 9.43
N TYR A 120 -4.21 3.00 9.04
CA TYR A 120 -3.65 1.92 8.24
C TYR A 120 -3.80 2.19 6.75
N ALA A 121 -2.73 1.97 5.99
CA ALA A 121 -2.74 2.00 4.52
C ALA A 121 -1.61 1.12 3.97
N ASN A 122 -1.67 0.77 2.68
CA ASN A 122 -0.60 0.07 1.95
C ASN A 122 0.17 0.99 0.97
N SER A 123 -0.23 2.25 0.85
CA SER A 123 0.39 3.23 -0.04
C SER A 123 0.08 4.65 0.43
N VAL A 124 0.86 5.62 -0.05
CA VAL A 124 0.62 7.04 0.21
C VAL A 124 -0.72 7.50 -0.39
N ASP A 125 -1.05 7.04 -1.59
CA ASP A 125 -2.30 7.40 -2.28
C ASP A 125 -3.52 6.88 -1.51
N LEU A 126 -3.50 5.62 -1.07
CA LEU A 126 -4.58 5.06 -0.24
C LEU A 126 -4.70 5.80 1.09
N ALA A 127 -3.57 6.11 1.73
CA ALA A 127 -3.57 6.87 2.98
C ALA A 127 -4.24 8.24 2.82
N LEU A 128 -3.97 8.92 1.71
CA LEU A 128 -4.58 10.21 1.36
C LEU A 128 -6.08 10.09 1.07
N ASN A 129 -6.52 9.02 0.39
CA ASN A 129 -7.95 8.79 0.14
C ASN A 129 -8.72 8.59 1.45
N ILE A 130 -8.25 7.68 2.32
CA ILE A 130 -8.90 7.36 3.60
C ILE A 130 -9.02 8.62 4.49
N ILE A 131 -7.91 9.34 4.69
CA ILE A 131 -7.92 10.54 5.54
C ILE A 131 -8.76 11.67 4.95
N THR A 132 -8.83 11.80 3.62
CA THR A 132 -9.65 12.84 2.97
C THR A 132 -11.12 12.61 3.30
N ASP A 133 -11.63 11.40 3.05
CA ASP A 133 -13.02 11.04 3.36
C ASP A 133 -13.33 11.20 4.86
N PHE A 134 -12.46 10.69 5.72
CA PHE A 134 -12.61 10.86 7.16
C PHE A 134 -12.71 12.34 7.57
N LEU A 135 -11.85 13.21 7.04
CA LEU A 135 -11.83 14.63 7.40
C LEU A 135 -13.02 15.40 6.84
N GLU A 136 -13.46 15.11 5.61
CA GLU A 136 -14.64 15.74 5.00
C GLU A 136 -15.90 15.56 5.86
N GLN A 137 -15.97 14.47 6.63
CA GLN A 137 -17.07 14.20 7.55
C GLN A 137 -16.88 14.79 8.96
N LYS A 138 -15.64 15.07 9.38
CA LYS A 138 -15.28 15.37 10.78
C LYS A 138 -14.89 16.82 11.04
N ILE A 139 -14.51 17.58 10.02
CA ILE A 139 -14.04 18.96 10.20
C ILE A 139 -14.73 19.93 9.26
N GLU A 140 -14.92 21.16 9.75
CA GLU A 140 -15.39 22.27 8.93
C GLU A 140 -14.22 23.03 8.27
N GLY A 141 -14.50 23.59 7.10
CA GLY A 141 -13.57 24.42 6.34
C GLY A 141 -12.50 23.63 5.58
N SER A 142 -11.52 24.35 5.07
CA SER A 142 -10.45 23.76 4.25
C SER A 142 -9.31 23.21 5.09
N PHE A 143 -8.73 22.11 4.64
CA PHE A 143 -7.47 21.58 5.12
C PHE A 143 -6.51 21.33 3.95
N SER A 144 -5.21 21.24 4.23
CA SER A 144 -4.21 20.86 3.25
C SER A 144 -3.22 19.86 3.84
N PHE A 145 -2.83 18.85 3.07
CA PHE A 145 -1.80 17.89 3.48
C PHE A 145 -0.42 18.56 3.50
N THR A 146 0.32 18.36 4.60
CA THR A 146 1.69 18.86 4.77
C THR A 146 2.71 17.75 4.87
N SER A 147 2.32 16.54 5.28
CA SER A 147 3.19 15.38 5.35
C SER A 147 2.37 14.09 5.34
N VAL A 148 2.90 13.05 4.70
CA VAL A 148 2.42 11.66 4.82
C VAL A 148 3.65 10.80 5.06
N LYS A 149 3.69 10.07 6.18
CA LYS A 149 4.85 9.26 6.57
C LYS A 149 4.42 7.85 6.94
N GLU A 150 5.09 6.87 6.36
CA GLU A 150 5.00 5.49 6.83
C GLU A 150 5.78 5.37 8.17
N MET A 151 5.14 4.80 9.17
CA MET A 151 5.63 4.70 10.55
C MET A 151 6.08 3.28 10.94
N GLY A 152 5.88 2.31 10.04
CA GLY A 152 6.10 0.89 10.26
C GLY A 152 4.92 0.20 10.96
N PHE A 153 5.16 -1.03 11.39
CA PHE A 153 4.14 -1.84 12.08
C PHE A 153 3.86 -1.29 13.48
N SER A 154 2.60 -0.97 13.75
CA SER A 154 2.08 -0.62 15.08
C SER A 154 0.60 -0.99 15.15
N ASN A 155 0.12 -1.27 16.34
CA ASN A 155 -1.29 -1.50 16.65
C ASN A 155 -1.93 -0.17 17.03
N LEU A 156 -2.90 0.29 16.23
CA LEU A 156 -3.67 1.48 16.51
C LEU A 156 -4.90 1.06 17.32
N ILE A 157 -5.11 1.71 18.47
CA ILE A 157 -6.33 1.55 19.26
C ILE A 157 -7.10 2.87 19.14
N PRO A 158 -8.19 2.91 18.35
CA PRO A 158 -8.97 4.13 18.15
C PRO A 158 -9.68 4.55 19.44
N LEU A 159 -10.10 5.82 19.46
CA LEU A 159 -10.81 6.40 20.60
C LEU A 159 -12.18 5.74 20.77
N GLU A 160 -12.53 5.38 22.02
CA GLU A 160 -13.92 5.05 22.37
C GLU A 160 -14.74 6.35 22.59
N ASP A 161 -14.12 7.39 23.18
CA ASP A 161 -14.71 8.71 23.44
C ASP A 161 -13.68 9.83 23.17
N ASP A 162 -14.14 11.01 22.72
CA ASP A 162 -13.30 12.21 22.50
C ASP A 162 -12.95 12.89 23.84
N ASP A 163 -12.12 12.25 24.67
CA ASP A 163 -11.55 12.88 25.86
C ASP A 163 -10.38 13.80 25.45
N LEU A 164 -10.65 15.09 25.39
CA LEU A 164 -9.69 16.10 24.92
C LEU A 164 -8.52 16.31 25.89
N ASP A 165 -8.58 15.79 27.12
CA ASP A 165 -7.59 16.04 28.17
C ASP A 165 -6.48 14.98 28.21
N LYS A 166 -6.62 13.87 27.48
CA LYS A 166 -5.63 12.79 27.45
C LYS A 166 -4.63 12.92 26.29
N ASP A 167 -3.39 12.52 26.56
CA ASP A 167 -2.33 12.47 25.55
C ASP A 167 -2.36 11.16 24.75
N PHE A 168 -1.82 11.19 23.54
CA PHE A 168 -1.57 9.96 22.77
C PHE A 168 -0.18 9.42 23.07
N TYR A 169 -0.11 8.14 23.41
CA TYR A 169 1.12 7.41 23.69
C TYR A 169 1.46 6.46 22.54
N LYS A 170 2.74 6.44 22.16
CA LYS A 170 3.35 5.32 21.44
C LYS A 170 4.12 4.49 22.44
N ILE A 171 3.67 3.28 22.67
CA ILE A 171 4.18 2.38 23.71
C ILE A 171 4.60 1.05 23.09
N GLU A 172 5.79 0.58 23.45
CA GLU A 172 6.27 -0.76 23.14
C GLU A 172 6.09 -1.61 24.38
N VAL A 173 5.39 -2.72 24.24
CA VAL A 173 5.18 -3.72 25.30
C VAL A 173 5.77 -5.04 24.86
N GLU A 174 6.40 -5.73 25.81
CA GLU A 174 6.79 -7.12 25.68
C GLU A 174 5.64 -7.98 26.23
N ILE A 175 5.24 -8.99 25.46
CA ILE A 175 4.15 -9.91 25.79
C ILE A 175 4.77 -11.30 25.94
N ALA A 176 4.55 -11.93 27.09
CA ALA A 176 5.07 -13.25 27.42
C ALA A 176 3.91 -14.22 27.68
N TYR A 177 3.97 -15.40 27.07
CA TYR A 177 3.08 -16.53 27.36
C TYR A 177 3.89 -17.63 28.04
N GLU A 178 3.27 -18.48 28.86
CA GLU A 178 3.98 -19.48 29.66
C GLU A 178 4.87 -20.43 28.84
N GLU A 179 4.50 -20.72 27.59
CA GLU A 179 5.19 -21.70 26.73
C GLU A 179 5.86 -21.10 25.49
N ASP A 180 5.76 -19.78 25.29
CA ASP A 180 6.25 -19.11 24.07
C ASP A 180 7.33 -18.08 24.40
N ASP A 181 8.29 -17.89 23.48
CA ASP A 181 9.28 -16.82 23.60
C ASP A 181 8.57 -15.45 23.60
N PRO A 182 8.96 -14.53 24.51
CA PRO A 182 8.34 -13.22 24.57
C PRO A 182 8.61 -12.43 23.30
N PHE A 183 7.62 -11.67 22.87
CA PHE A 183 7.74 -10.81 21.70
C PHE A 183 7.26 -9.39 22.00
N LYS A 184 7.74 -8.44 21.20
CA LYS A 184 7.43 -7.02 21.37
C LYS A 184 6.39 -6.57 20.37
N GLN A 185 5.46 -5.76 20.84
CA GLN A 185 4.48 -5.07 20.01
C GLN A 185 4.42 -3.60 20.37
N VAL A 186 4.20 -2.78 19.35
CA VAL A 186 4.09 -1.33 19.49
C VAL A 186 2.64 -0.94 19.32
N TYR A 187 2.13 -0.12 20.22
CA TYR A 187 0.76 0.39 20.21
C TYR A 187 0.77 1.92 20.16
N ILE A 188 -0.26 2.48 19.53
CA ILE A 188 -0.57 3.91 19.60
C ILE A 188 -2.02 4.05 20.05
N LEU A 189 -2.23 4.76 21.15
CA LEU A 189 -3.52 4.92 21.81
C LEU A 189 -3.53 6.18 22.67
N GLN A 190 -4.70 6.57 23.15
CA GLN A 190 -4.86 7.67 24.09
C GLN A 190 -4.92 7.15 25.54
N ALA A 191 -4.23 7.83 26.47
CA ALA A 191 -4.21 7.51 27.90
C ALA A 191 -3.74 8.72 28.73
N ASN A 192 -4.00 8.74 30.03
CA ASN A 192 -3.45 9.75 30.95
C ASN A 192 -1.96 9.51 31.22
N ASP A 193 -1.54 8.25 31.30
CA ASP A 193 -0.16 7.85 31.52
C ASP A 193 0.15 6.47 30.91
N ALA A 194 1.41 6.04 31.05
CA ALA A 194 1.88 4.78 30.48
C ALA A 194 1.27 3.54 31.16
N GLU A 195 0.84 3.63 32.42
CA GLU A 195 0.25 2.48 33.14
C GLU A 195 -1.20 2.29 32.71
N GLU A 196 -1.99 3.36 32.61
CA GLU A 196 -3.33 3.27 32.00
C GLU A 196 -3.24 2.77 30.55
N ALA A 197 -2.26 3.24 29.77
CA ALA A 197 -2.05 2.75 28.40
C ALA A 197 -1.80 1.23 28.37
N LYS A 198 -1.00 0.71 29.32
CA LYS A 198 -0.75 -0.73 29.46
C LYS A 198 -2.03 -1.48 29.81
N GLU A 199 -2.84 -0.98 30.74
CA GLU A 199 -4.14 -1.58 31.10
C GLU A 199 -5.08 -1.68 29.88
N ILE A 200 -5.17 -0.61 29.09
CA ILE A 200 -5.96 -0.60 27.84
C ILE A 200 -5.44 -1.65 26.85
N ILE A 201 -4.12 -1.77 26.71
CA ILE A 201 -3.51 -2.77 25.81
C ILE A 201 -3.81 -4.19 26.28
N ILE A 202 -3.69 -4.48 27.57
CA ILE A 202 -4.03 -5.80 28.13
C ILE A 202 -5.50 -6.14 27.82
N LYS A 203 -6.42 -5.18 28.01
CA LYS A 203 -7.84 -5.35 27.68
C LYS A 203 -8.03 -5.61 26.19
N PHE A 204 -7.37 -4.86 25.33
CA PHE A 204 -7.44 -5.00 23.87
C PHE A 204 -6.94 -6.37 23.38
N ILE A 205 -5.78 -6.83 23.88
CA ILE A 205 -5.23 -8.15 23.57
C ILE A 205 -6.20 -9.25 24.00
N SER A 206 -6.70 -9.16 25.24
CA SER A 206 -7.66 -10.13 25.79
C SER A 206 -8.93 -10.23 24.96
N LEU A 207 -9.48 -9.10 24.49
CA LEU A 207 -10.66 -9.07 23.63
C LEU A 207 -10.40 -9.75 22.29
N LYS A 208 -9.29 -9.45 21.62
CA LYS A 208 -8.93 -10.10 20.35
C LYS A 208 -8.76 -11.61 20.48
N MET A 209 -8.10 -12.08 21.54
CA MET A 209 -7.95 -13.52 21.79
C MET A 209 -9.29 -14.24 21.95
N LYS A 210 -10.23 -13.59 22.63
CA LYS A 210 -11.58 -14.11 22.83
C LYS A 210 -12.34 -14.22 21.50
N GLU A 211 -12.24 -13.20 20.64
CA GLU A 211 -12.81 -13.24 19.28
C GLU A 211 -12.22 -14.36 18.43
N GLU A 212 -10.91 -14.60 18.56
CA GLU A 212 -10.20 -15.68 17.85
C GLU A 212 -10.36 -17.07 18.49
N LYS A 213 -11.02 -17.18 19.66
CA LYS A 213 -11.13 -18.42 20.46
C LYS A 213 -9.77 -19.01 20.83
N ARG A 214 -8.79 -18.15 21.12
CA ARG A 214 -7.40 -18.50 21.47
C ARG A 214 -7.00 -17.94 22.83
N GLU A 215 -7.92 -17.97 23.79
CA GLU A 215 -7.66 -17.47 25.14
C GLU A 215 -6.48 -18.22 25.76
N LYS A 216 -5.41 -17.47 26.06
CA LYS A 216 -4.23 -17.93 26.78
C LYS A 216 -3.82 -16.86 27.79
N PRO A 217 -3.39 -17.24 29.00
CA PRO A 217 -2.84 -16.28 29.95
C PRO A 217 -1.54 -15.68 29.39
N PHE A 218 -1.34 -14.40 29.65
CA PHE A 218 -0.14 -13.67 29.23
C PHE A 218 0.23 -12.60 30.26
N GLU A 219 1.51 -12.27 30.30
CA GLU A 219 2.03 -11.14 31.05
C GLU A 219 2.49 -10.04 30.08
N THR A 220 2.42 -8.79 30.53
CA THR A 220 2.91 -7.65 29.75
C THR A 220 3.86 -6.80 30.56
N THR A 221 4.93 -6.34 29.90
CA THR A 221 5.92 -5.42 30.47
C THR A 221 6.13 -4.25 29.52
N ILE A 222 6.09 -3.03 30.04
CA ILE A 222 6.38 -1.83 29.24
C ILE A 222 7.88 -1.79 28.96
N VAL A 223 8.25 -1.79 27.68
CA VAL A 223 9.64 -1.65 27.22
C VAL A 223 9.98 -0.17 27.02
N SER A 224 9.07 0.58 26.39
CA SER A 224 9.21 2.03 26.24
C SER A 224 7.84 2.70 26.09
N ALA A 225 7.71 3.93 26.58
CA ALA A 225 6.51 4.73 26.43
C ALA A 225 6.88 6.19 26.16
N ARG A 226 6.24 6.82 25.17
CA ARG A 226 6.40 8.26 24.89
C ARG A 226 5.12 8.85 24.36
N THR A 227 4.89 10.13 24.62
CA THR A 227 3.82 10.86 23.97
C THR A 227 4.16 11.12 22.49
N VAL A 228 3.13 11.15 21.64
CA VAL A 228 3.24 11.44 20.21
C VAL A 228 2.19 12.46 19.80
N PRO A 229 2.51 13.37 18.87
CA PRO A 229 1.53 14.32 18.37
C PRO A 229 0.50 13.56 17.53
N CYS A 230 -0.73 13.50 18.04
CA CYS A 230 -1.85 12.84 17.40
C CYS A 230 -3.12 13.63 17.77
N ASN A 231 -4.00 13.78 16.80
CA ASN A 231 -5.30 14.40 16.97
C ASN A 231 -6.42 13.38 16.88
N ASN A 232 -6.23 12.33 16.08
CA ASN A 232 -7.15 11.20 16.02
C ASN A 232 -6.47 9.98 15.39
N ILE A 233 -6.98 8.81 15.73
CA ILE A 233 -6.65 7.53 15.12
C ILE A 233 -7.86 7.10 14.31
N ILE A 234 -7.70 6.93 13.00
CA ILE A 234 -8.77 6.42 12.15
C ILE A 234 -8.98 4.94 12.47
N ASP A 235 -10.23 4.57 12.72
CA ASP A 235 -10.63 3.20 13.01
C ASP A 235 -10.25 2.23 11.88
N TYR A 236 -9.89 1.01 12.26
CA TYR A 236 -9.48 -0.01 11.32
C TYR A 236 -10.61 -0.44 10.39
N GLN A 237 -11.86 -0.53 10.86
CA GLN A 237 -12.99 -0.92 10.00
C GLN A 237 -13.23 0.14 8.93
N PHE A 238 -13.12 1.42 9.28
CA PHE A 238 -13.20 2.51 8.30
C PHE A 238 -12.10 2.38 7.24
N ALA A 239 -10.84 2.18 7.66
CA ALA A 239 -9.73 2.01 6.73
C ALA A 239 -9.85 0.73 5.88
N LYS A 240 -10.38 -0.35 6.46
CA LYS A 240 -10.50 -1.67 5.81
C LYS A 240 -11.34 -1.63 4.54
N GLU A 241 -12.46 -0.92 4.54
CA GLU A 241 -13.33 -0.76 3.36
C GLU A 241 -12.55 -0.24 2.14
N TYR A 242 -11.51 0.56 2.34
CA TYR A 242 -10.65 1.05 1.27
C TYR A 242 -9.67 0.00 0.75
N PHE A 243 -9.23 -0.98 1.55
CA PHE A 243 -8.40 -2.06 1.05
C PHE A 243 -9.19 -3.04 0.18
N ASP A 244 -10.47 -3.25 0.50
CA ASP A 244 -11.33 -4.21 -0.19
C ASP A 244 -11.87 -3.67 -1.53
N ASN A 245 -11.80 -2.34 -1.76
CA ASN A 245 -12.34 -1.66 -2.94
C ASN A 245 -11.27 -0.92 -3.81
N ASP A 246 -9.97 -1.15 -3.58
CA ASP A 246 -8.83 -0.48 -4.25
C ASP A 246 -8.00 -1.39 -5.18
#